data_AF-A0A522YDA6-F1
#
_entry.id   AF-A0A522YDA6-F1
#
_cell.length_a   1.000
_cell.length_b   1.000
_cell.length_c   1.000
_cell.angle_alpha   90.00
_cell.angle_beta   90.00
_cell.angle_gamma   90.00
#
_symmetry.space_group_name_H-M   'P 1'
#
loop_
_entity.id
_entity.type
_entity.pdbx_description
1 polymer ?
#
loop_
_entity_poly.entity_id
_entity_poly.type
_entity_poly.pdbx_seq_one_letter_code
_entity_poly.pdbx_strand_id
1 'polypeptide(L)'
;MHFKKLELVGFKSFMDKTTLHFEPGITAVVGPNGCGKSNIFDAIRWVLGEQSVKSLRGANMEDVIFNGTDLKQPLGMAEVSLTFDNDNKFFSLDHNEVTITRRIFRSGESEYLINRATVRLKDILDLLMGTGIGAESYSIVAQGKIDLILSSRPEDRRMVFDEASGITKYKSQKREALRRLEDTEQNLLRVNDIITEVKRSIGHLERQANKARKYKELFEDLKNKEIVMSVLERDIVTKEKTGLDSQIEGLKSQESGLQEIIKEDELKLNCFNDELTAWEDNISAVKNEIINLENLVLRDKQHIGFNQKRAAELEESNESSAAQMEQTKARLLQDEERLNALKSEHAAMKAGLDDKSLALKEKEIFLEGLVESIRLSLENITRSKKNILEIANQLTHTKNAIVDLNSKQHVFSARKKRLDLEKAKVYEEKIQIEDSLKGLVSELAGIQAALDEFNSKVTNLS
;
A
#
# COMPACT_ATOMS: atom_id res chain seq x y z
N MET A 1 -20.38 -73.58 107.84
CA MET A 1 -20.57 -72.21 107.35
C MET A 1 -21.49 -71.47 108.30
N HIS A 2 -21.00 -70.37 108.87
CA HIS A 2 -21.77 -69.42 109.68
C HIS A 2 -21.18 -68.02 109.46
N PHE A 3 -21.91 -66.97 109.85
CA PHE A 3 -21.33 -65.64 109.95
C PHE A 3 -20.31 -65.67 111.08
N LYS A 4 -19.07 -65.21 110.84
CA LYS A 4 -18.00 -65.16 111.85
C LYS A 4 -17.90 -63.78 112.48
N LYS A 5 -17.96 -62.74 111.65
CA LYS A 5 -17.90 -61.34 112.08
C LYS A 5 -18.62 -60.41 111.11
N LEU A 6 -19.21 -59.35 111.66
CA LEU A 6 -19.73 -58.20 110.94
C LEU A 6 -19.01 -56.94 111.42
N GLU A 7 -18.34 -56.25 110.50
CA GLU A 7 -17.68 -54.98 110.76
C GLU A 7 -18.49 -53.85 110.11
N LEU A 8 -18.80 -52.82 110.89
CA LEU A 8 -19.62 -51.67 110.49
C LEU A 8 -18.79 -50.40 110.73
N VAL A 9 -18.70 -49.54 109.71
CA VAL A 9 -18.06 -48.22 109.82
C VAL A 9 -18.92 -47.20 109.08
N GLY A 10 -19.30 -46.12 109.76
CA GLY A 10 -20.13 -45.06 109.19
C GLY A 10 -21.50 -45.51 108.65
N PHE A 11 -22.00 -46.69 109.06
CA PHE A 11 -23.28 -47.23 108.58
C PHE A 11 -24.41 -46.88 109.54
N LYS A 12 -25.34 -46.02 109.09
CA LYS A 12 -26.49 -45.56 109.87
C LYS A 12 -26.08 -45.15 111.28
N SER A 13 -26.61 -45.79 112.33
CA SER A 13 -26.29 -45.48 113.73
C SER A 13 -24.85 -45.84 114.16
N PHE A 14 -24.09 -46.56 113.34
CA PHE A 14 -22.73 -47.02 113.67
C PHE A 14 -21.69 -46.07 113.06
N MET A 15 -21.39 -44.97 113.76
CA MET A 15 -20.36 -44.03 113.34
C MET A 15 -18.95 -44.64 113.47
N ASP A 16 -18.60 -45.07 114.67
CA ASP A 16 -17.30 -45.64 114.98
C ASP A 16 -17.22 -47.10 114.50
N LYS A 17 -15.99 -47.57 114.20
CA LYS A 17 -15.78 -48.95 113.77
C LYS A 17 -16.28 -49.92 114.84
N THR A 18 -17.37 -50.62 114.52
CA THR A 18 -18.02 -51.57 115.40
C THR A 18 -17.86 -52.97 114.82
N THR A 19 -17.33 -53.90 115.61
CA THR A 19 -17.16 -55.30 115.20
C THR A 19 -18.04 -56.20 116.05
N LEU A 20 -18.95 -56.92 115.40
CA LEU A 20 -19.81 -57.92 116.03
C LEU A 20 -19.27 -59.30 115.68
N HIS A 21 -18.99 -60.12 116.70
CA HIS A 21 -18.58 -61.51 116.53
C HIS A 21 -19.80 -62.40 116.70
N PHE A 22 -19.93 -63.39 115.82
CA PHE A 22 -21.01 -64.36 115.86
C PHE A 22 -20.43 -65.73 116.16
N GLU A 23 -21.09 -66.45 117.07
CA GLU A 23 -20.77 -67.83 117.37
C GLU A 23 -21.76 -68.77 116.65
N PRO A 24 -21.36 -70.02 116.36
CA PRO A 24 -22.27 -71.03 115.86
C PRO A 24 -23.48 -71.22 116.80
N GLY A 25 -24.69 -71.22 116.25
CA GLY A 25 -25.92 -71.43 117.01
C GLY A 25 -26.84 -70.20 116.97
N ILE A 26 -27.41 -69.84 118.12
CA ILE A 26 -28.41 -68.77 118.23
C ILE A 26 -27.74 -67.52 118.82
N THR A 27 -27.66 -66.46 118.02
CA THR A 27 -27.26 -65.13 118.50
C THR A 27 -28.49 -64.24 118.65
N ALA A 28 -28.71 -63.70 119.85
CA ALA A 28 -29.81 -62.78 120.13
C ALA A 28 -29.31 -61.35 120.25
N VAL A 29 -29.86 -60.43 119.44
CA VAL A 29 -29.55 -59.00 119.50
C VAL A 29 -30.65 -58.28 120.28
N VAL A 30 -30.34 -57.85 121.50
CA VAL A 30 -31.29 -57.19 122.42
C VAL A 30 -30.90 -55.74 122.71
N GLY A 31 -31.87 -54.92 123.09
CA GLY A 31 -31.66 -53.50 123.39
C GLY A 31 -32.97 -52.70 123.35
N PRO A 32 -32.99 -51.44 123.80
CA PRO A 32 -34.17 -50.58 123.79
C PRO A 32 -34.59 -50.16 122.37
N ASN A 33 -35.81 -49.66 122.21
CA ASN A 33 -36.27 -49.15 120.91
C ASN A 33 -35.41 -47.95 120.46
N GLY A 34 -35.09 -47.89 119.17
CA GLY A 34 -34.25 -46.83 118.61
C GLY A 34 -32.73 -47.03 118.77
N CYS A 35 -32.24 -48.06 119.46
CA CYS A 35 -30.80 -48.28 119.65
C CYS A 35 -30.06 -48.89 118.44
N GLY A 36 -30.67 -48.90 117.25
CA GLY A 36 -30.03 -49.37 116.02
C GLY A 36 -30.05 -50.89 115.77
N LYS A 37 -30.82 -51.69 116.54
CA LYS A 37 -30.91 -53.16 116.34
C LYS A 37 -31.25 -53.56 114.90
N SER A 38 -32.29 -52.95 114.34
CA SER A 38 -32.72 -53.21 112.97
C SER A 38 -31.69 -52.74 111.93
N ASN A 39 -30.78 -51.82 112.29
CA ASN A 39 -29.72 -51.38 111.37
C ASN A 39 -28.64 -52.45 111.19
N ILE A 40 -28.44 -53.34 112.17
CA ILE A 40 -27.55 -54.50 112.01
C ILE A 40 -28.11 -55.44 110.93
N PHE A 41 -29.41 -55.67 110.95
CA PHE A 41 -30.11 -56.47 109.95
C PHE A 41 -30.03 -55.81 108.55
N ASP A 42 -30.25 -54.50 108.47
CA ASP A 42 -30.11 -53.77 107.20
C ASP A 42 -28.67 -53.82 106.67
N ALA A 43 -27.66 -53.76 107.53
CA ALA A 43 -26.26 -53.87 107.14
C ALA A 43 -25.96 -55.22 106.49
N ILE A 44 -26.47 -56.31 107.07
CA ILE A 44 -26.33 -57.67 106.51
C ILE A 44 -27.02 -57.76 105.14
N ARG A 45 -28.24 -57.22 104.99
CA ARG A 45 -28.92 -57.24 103.68
C ARG A 45 -28.18 -56.40 102.64
N TRP A 46 -27.68 -55.24 103.06
CA TRP A 46 -26.97 -54.31 102.20
C TRP A 46 -25.67 -54.91 101.65
N VAL A 47 -24.85 -55.55 102.51
CA VAL A 47 -23.61 -56.19 102.07
C VAL A 47 -23.84 -57.44 101.20
N LEU A 48 -24.98 -58.12 101.37
CA LEU A 48 -25.43 -59.23 100.54
C LEU A 48 -26.04 -58.81 99.18
N GLY A 49 -25.96 -57.52 98.84
CA GLY A 49 -26.32 -57.03 97.50
C GLY A 49 -27.72 -56.41 97.38
N GLU A 50 -28.41 -56.10 98.48
CA GLU A 50 -29.70 -55.41 98.44
C GLU A 50 -29.56 -54.02 97.80
N GLN A 51 -30.31 -53.77 96.73
CA GLN A 51 -30.27 -52.48 96.00
C GLN A 51 -31.48 -51.59 96.33
N SER A 52 -32.54 -52.15 96.90
CA SER A 52 -33.75 -51.41 97.20
C SER A 52 -33.54 -50.48 98.38
N VAL A 53 -33.45 -49.18 98.09
CA VAL A 53 -33.35 -48.10 99.09
C VAL A 53 -34.52 -48.13 100.08
N LYS A 54 -35.72 -48.45 99.59
CA LYS A 54 -36.94 -48.61 100.42
C LYS A 54 -36.80 -49.77 101.41
N SER A 55 -36.21 -50.89 100.98
CA SER A 55 -35.99 -52.05 101.86
C SER A 55 -35.01 -51.75 103.00
N LEU A 56 -34.07 -50.85 102.74
CA LEU A 56 -33.09 -50.34 103.70
C LEU A 56 -33.63 -49.17 104.50
N ARG A 57 -34.93 -48.86 104.46
CA ARG A 57 -35.56 -47.79 105.25
C ARG A 57 -34.87 -46.42 105.07
N GLY A 58 -34.46 -46.12 103.84
CA GLY A 58 -33.92 -44.82 103.42
C GLY A 58 -34.74 -44.20 102.28
N ALA A 59 -34.45 -42.95 101.94
CA ALA A 59 -35.01 -42.28 100.76
C ALA A 59 -34.02 -42.32 99.57
N ASN A 60 -32.73 -42.15 99.85
CA ASN A 60 -31.62 -42.27 98.91
C ASN A 60 -30.64 -43.37 99.35
N MET A 61 -29.85 -43.88 98.40
CA MET A 61 -28.85 -44.92 98.69
C MET A 61 -27.77 -44.41 99.67
N GLU A 62 -27.46 -43.11 99.61
CA GLU A 62 -26.52 -42.41 100.50
C GLU A 62 -27.01 -42.31 101.94
N ASP A 63 -28.31 -42.49 102.21
CA ASP A 63 -28.89 -42.41 103.56
C ASP A 63 -28.45 -43.58 104.47
N VAL A 64 -27.74 -44.57 103.91
CA VAL A 64 -27.07 -45.58 104.71
C VAL A 64 -25.81 -45.05 105.39
N ILE A 65 -25.29 -43.88 104.97
CA ILE A 65 -24.14 -43.21 105.57
C ILE A 65 -24.58 -42.45 106.83
N PHE A 66 -23.77 -42.53 107.89
CA PHE A 66 -24.00 -41.78 109.12
C PHE A 66 -24.08 -40.27 108.82
N ASN A 67 -25.25 -39.70 109.05
CA ASN A 67 -25.58 -38.31 108.74
C ASN A 67 -25.21 -37.32 109.86
N GLY A 68 -24.49 -37.75 110.89
CA GLY A 68 -24.14 -36.89 112.01
C GLY A 68 -25.20 -36.85 113.11
N THR A 69 -24.82 -36.32 114.26
CA THR A 69 -25.71 -35.95 115.37
C THR A 69 -25.30 -34.55 115.86
N ASP A 70 -26.04 -33.96 116.79
CA ASP A 70 -25.72 -32.63 117.36
C ASP A 70 -24.30 -32.54 117.95
N LEU A 71 -23.71 -33.70 118.32
CA LEU A 71 -22.38 -33.80 118.91
C LEU A 71 -21.31 -34.31 117.94
N LYS A 72 -21.68 -34.92 116.81
CA LYS A 72 -20.73 -35.62 115.93
C LYS A 72 -21.00 -35.30 114.45
N GLN A 73 -19.93 -34.98 113.71
CA GLN A 73 -20.03 -34.63 112.30
C GLN A 73 -20.46 -35.81 111.41
N PRO A 74 -21.13 -35.55 110.27
CA PRO A 74 -21.45 -36.57 109.28
C PRO A 74 -20.19 -37.20 108.69
N LEU A 75 -20.27 -38.49 108.36
CA LEU A 75 -19.19 -39.19 107.66
C LEU A 75 -19.39 -39.13 106.13
N GLY A 76 -18.29 -39.26 105.39
CA GLY A 76 -18.28 -39.26 103.92
C GLY A 76 -18.51 -40.64 103.28
N MET A 77 -18.46 -41.71 104.07
CA MET A 77 -18.49 -43.08 103.59
C MET A 77 -19.11 -44.03 104.63
N ALA A 78 -19.82 -45.05 104.14
CA ALA A 78 -20.22 -46.22 104.93
C ALA A 78 -19.59 -47.49 104.36
N GLU A 79 -19.05 -48.31 105.25
CA GLU A 79 -18.49 -49.62 104.93
C GLU A 79 -19.12 -50.68 105.82
N VAL A 80 -19.55 -51.78 105.21
CA VAL A 80 -19.99 -52.97 105.91
C VAL A 80 -19.22 -54.16 105.34
N SER A 81 -18.58 -54.92 106.23
CA SER A 81 -17.86 -56.14 105.89
C SER A 81 -18.45 -57.32 106.67
N LEU A 82 -18.94 -58.32 105.95
CA LEU A 82 -19.45 -59.57 106.52
C LEU A 82 -18.49 -60.70 106.18
N THR A 83 -17.96 -61.36 107.21
CA THR A 83 -17.05 -62.49 107.04
C THR A 83 -17.73 -63.79 107.36
N PHE A 84 -17.55 -64.75 106.47
CA PHE A 84 -18.06 -66.10 106.53
C PHE A 84 -16.95 -67.07 106.83
N ASP A 85 -17.26 -68.05 107.66
CA ASP A 85 -16.48 -69.27 107.76
C ASP A 85 -16.81 -70.19 106.55
N ASN A 86 -15.78 -70.51 105.77
CA ASN A 86 -15.82 -71.30 104.55
C ASN A 86 -15.02 -72.63 104.68
N ASP A 87 -14.79 -73.14 105.89
CA ASP A 87 -14.06 -74.41 106.10
C ASP A 87 -14.68 -75.61 105.36
N ASN A 88 -16.01 -75.61 105.19
CA ASN A 88 -16.73 -76.64 104.44
C ASN A 88 -16.73 -76.42 102.91
N LYS A 89 -15.95 -75.44 102.38
CA LYS A 89 -15.93 -75.02 100.97
C LYS A 89 -17.32 -74.75 100.40
N PHE A 90 -18.15 -74.10 101.20
CA PHE A 90 -19.51 -73.73 100.82
C PHE A 90 -19.52 -72.72 99.66
N PHE A 91 -18.61 -71.75 99.70
CA PHE A 91 -18.25 -70.94 98.55
C PHE A 91 -17.17 -71.65 97.75
N SER A 92 -17.27 -71.61 96.42
CA SER A 92 -16.25 -72.12 95.48
C SER A 92 -15.00 -71.23 95.42
N LEU A 93 -14.51 -70.80 96.59
CA LEU A 93 -13.31 -70.00 96.78
C LEU A 93 -12.31 -70.80 97.63
N ASP A 94 -11.02 -70.68 97.33
CA ASP A 94 -9.95 -71.45 97.99
C ASP A 94 -9.60 -70.94 99.41
N HIS A 95 -10.25 -69.87 99.86
CA HIS A 95 -10.02 -69.30 101.18
C HIS A 95 -10.96 -69.90 102.24
N ASN A 96 -10.40 -70.21 103.40
CA ASN A 96 -11.14 -70.68 104.59
C ASN A 96 -12.05 -69.59 105.18
N GLU A 97 -11.74 -68.31 104.94
CA GLU A 97 -12.60 -67.19 105.28
C GLU A 97 -12.91 -66.38 104.02
N VAL A 98 -14.18 -66.02 103.88
CA VAL A 98 -14.67 -65.17 102.78
C VAL A 98 -15.25 -63.91 103.40
N THR A 99 -14.65 -62.75 103.15
CA THR A 99 -15.16 -61.44 103.56
C THR A 99 -15.76 -60.74 102.37
N ILE A 100 -17.06 -60.47 102.43
CA ILE A 100 -17.77 -59.61 101.47
C ILE A 100 -17.86 -58.22 102.08
N THR A 101 -17.37 -57.21 101.36
CA THR A 101 -17.40 -55.82 101.79
C THR A 101 -18.16 -54.99 100.76
N ARG A 102 -19.04 -54.12 101.24
CA ARG A 102 -19.68 -53.09 100.43
C ARG A 102 -19.36 -51.72 101.02
N ARG A 103 -18.98 -50.79 100.15
CA ARG A 103 -18.73 -49.39 100.48
C ARG A 103 -19.62 -48.49 99.64
N ILE A 104 -20.03 -47.37 100.22
CA ILE A 104 -20.67 -46.30 99.48
C ILE A 104 -20.14 -44.96 99.96
N PHE A 105 -19.89 -44.06 99.00
CA PHE A 105 -19.46 -42.71 99.25
C PHE A 105 -20.62 -41.73 99.04
N ARG A 106 -20.54 -40.53 99.63
CA ARG A 106 -21.51 -39.44 99.36
C ARG A 106 -21.51 -38.97 97.90
N SER A 107 -20.57 -39.40 97.07
CA SER A 107 -20.63 -39.20 95.61
C SER A 107 -21.67 -40.10 94.92
N GLY A 108 -22.26 -41.07 95.65
CA GLY A 108 -23.15 -42.10 95.10
C GLY A 108 -22.40 -43.33 94.58
N GLU A 109 -21.08 -43.30 94.52
CA GLU A 109 -20.25 -44.42 94.07
C GLU A 109 -20.28 -45.55 95.10
N SER A 110 -20.54 -46.77 94.61
CA SER A 110 -20.53 -47.99 95.43
C SER A 110 -19.38 -48.90 95.01
N GLU A 111 -18.57 -49.32 95.97
CA GLU A 111 -17.52 -50.32 95.77
C GLU A 111 -17.91 -51.65 96.40
N TYR A 112 -17.54 -52.73 95.73
CA TYR A 112 -17.81 -54.10 96.14
C TYR A 112 -16.49 -54.84 96.21
N LEU A 113 -16.23 -55.51 97.33
CA LEU A 113 -15.00 -56.26 97.53
C LEU A 113 -15.28 -57.67 98.05
N ILE A 114 -14.52 -58.64 97.55
CA ILE A 114 -14.43 -59.99 98.12
C ILE A 114 -12.98 -60.19 98.55
N ASN A 115 -12.73 -60.49 99.82
CA ASN A 115 -11.38 -60.64 100.38
C ASN A 115 -10.44 -59.46 100.03
N ARG A 116 -10.98 -58.23 100.09
CA ARG A 116 -10.30 -56.97 99.71
C ARG A 116 -9.99 -56.78 98.22
N ALA A 117 -10.32 -57.74 97.35
CA ALA A 117 -10.24 -57.57 95.90
C ALA A 117 -11.51 -56.90 95.37
N THR A 118 -11.36 -55.88 94.52
CA THR A 118 -12.49 -55.17 93.90
C THR A 118 -13.20 -56.06 92.88
N VAL A 119 -14.52 -56.20 93.03
CA VAL A 119 -15.36 -57.03 92.15
C VAL A 119 -16.59 -56.25 91.71
N ARG A 120 -17.35 -56.77 90.75
CA ARG A 120 -18.65 -56.20 90.38
C ARG A 120 -19.73 -56.74 91.30
N LEU A 121 -20.83 -55.99 91.43
CA LEU A 121 -22.01 -56.49 92.13
C LEU A 121 -22.54 -57.79 91.52
N LYS A 122 -22.47 -57.94 90.20
CA LYS A 122 -22.84 -59.21 89.52
C LYS A 122 -22.04 -60.38 90.07
N ASP A 123 -20.74 -60.19 90.35
CA ASP A 123 -19.88 -61.26 90.87
C ASP A 123 -20.26 -61.66 92.31
N ILE A 124 -20.66 -60.69 93.15
CA ILE A 124 -21.21 -60.98 94.49
C ILE A 124 -22.54 -61.73 94.39
N LEU A 125 -23.46 -61.27 93.53
CA LEU A 125 -24.74 -61.93 93.33
C LEU A 125 -24.56 -63.35 92.76
N ASP A 126 -23.64 -63.54 91.81
CA ASP A 126 -23.29 -64.84 91.23
C ASP A 126 -22.68 -65.79 92.27
N LEU A 127 -21.86 -65.26 93.21
CA LEU A 127 -21.31 -66.02 94.33
C LEU A 127 -22.41 -66.47 95.31
N LEU A 128 -23.39 -65.61 95.58
CA LEU A 128 -24.49 -65.89 96.51
C LEU A 128 -25.63 -66.68 95.85
N MET A 129 -25.71 -66.73 94.52
CA MET A 129 -26.76 -67.46 93.81
C MET A 129 -26.68 -68.97 94.04
N GLY A 130 -27.79 -69.55 94.50
CA GLY A 130 -27.89 -70.99 94.80
C GLY A 130 -27.38 -71.36 96.20
N THR A 131 -26.88 -70.40 96.98
CA THR A 131 -26.46 -70.62 98.38
C THR A 131 -27.59 -70.45 99.39
N GLY A 132 -28.71 -69.83 98.99
CA GLY A 132 -29.80 -69.46 99.89
C GLY A 132 -29.47 -68.29 100.83
N ILE A 133 -28.34 -67.59 100.64
CA ILE A 133 -27.87 -66.45 101.45
C ILE A 133 -27.72 -65.21 100.55
N GLY A 134 -28.82 -64.82 99.91
CA GLY A 134 -28.92 -63.61 99.08
C GLY A 134 -29.80 -62.53 99.72
N ALA A 135 -29.73 -61.29 99.21
CA ALA A 135 -30.55 -60.17 99.67
C ALA A 135 -32.08 -60.43 99.63
N GLU A 136 -32.54 -61.18 98.63
CA GLU A 136 -33.94 -61.60 98.48
C GLU A 136 -34.23 -62.95 99.13
N SER A 137 -33.21 -63.65 99.63
CA SER A 137 -33.35 -65.05 100.02
C SER A 137 -34.35 -65.31 101.14
N TYR A 138 -34.88 -66.53 101.14
CA TYR A 138 -35.79 -67.02 102.17
C TYR A 138 -35.18 -67.05 103.58
N SER A 139 -33.85 -67.10 103.70
CA SER A 139 -33.14 -67.16 104.98
C SER A 139 -33.18 -65.83 105.75
N ILE A 140 -33.51 -64.73 105.07
CA ILE A 140 -33.60 -63.39 105.65
C ILE A 140 -35.07 -62.96 105.70
N VAL A 141 -35.64 -62.98 106.92
CA VAL A 141 -37.03 -62.60 107.17
C VAL A 141 -37.10 -61.20 107.79
N ALA A 142 -37.48 -60.22 106.97
CA ALA A 142 -37.72 -58.86 107.43
C ALA A 142 -39.11 -58.72 108.08
N GLN A 143 -39.30 -57.66 108.87
CA GLN A 143 -40.62 -57.31 109.40
C GLN A 143 -41.63 -57.15 108.26
N GLY A 144 -42.77 -57.84 108.35
CA GLY A 144 -43.82 -57.86 107.32
C GLY A 144 -43.61 -58.84 106.15
N LYS A 145 -42.43 -59.46 106.00
CA LYS A 145 -42.16 -60.44 104.93
C LYS A 145 -42.96 -61.75 105.12
N ILE A 146 -43.28 -62.11 106.36
CA ILE A 146 -44.10 -63.29 106.68
C ILE A 146 -45.52 -63.13 106.13
N ASP A 147 -46.15 -61.97 106.37
CA ASP A 147 -47.48 -61.66 105.87
C ASP A 147 -47.49 -61.61 104.34
N LEU A 148 -46.42 -61.10 103.72
CA LEU A 148 -46.26 -61.07 102.27
C LEU A 148 -46.22 -62.48 101.67
N ILE A 149 -45.48 -63.43 102.24
CA ILE A 149 -45.41 -64.81 101.74
C ILE A 149 -46.77 -65.53 101.85
N LEU A 150 -47.52 -65.24 102.92
CA LEU A 150 -48.85 -65.81 103.14
C LEU A 150 -49.90 -65.21 102.18
N SER A 151 -49.79 -63.92 101.87
CA SER A 151 -50.73 -63.17 101.02
C SER A 151 -50.33 -63.07 99.54
N SER A 152 -49.12 -63.52 99.17
CA SER A 152 -48.60 -63.42 97.80
C SER A 152 -49.30 -64.34 96.81
N ARG A 153 -49.31 -63.96 95.53
CA ARG A 153 -49.82 -64.80 94.44
C ARG A 153 -49.01 -66.10 94.31
N PRO A 154 -49.59 -67.16 93.73
CA PRO A 154 -48.87 -68.41 93.49
C PRO A 154 -47.58 -68.23 92.65
N GLU A 155 -47.54 -67.25 91.74
CA GLU A 155 -46.33 -66.95 90.95
C GLU A 155 -45.19 -66.42 91.81
N ASP A 156 -45.47 -65.45 92.69
CA ASP A 156 -44.47 -64.86 93.59
C ASP A 156 -43.96 -65.92 94.59
N ARG A 157 -44.85 -66.80 95.06
CA ARG A 157 -44.48 -67.90 95.95
C ARG A 157 -43.59 -68.93 95.24
N ARG A 158 -43.77 -69.16 93.94
CA ARG A 158 -42.91 -70.05 93.16
C ARG A 158 -41.45 -69.61 93.15
N MET A 159 -41.19 -68.30 93.15
CA MET A 159 -39.81 -67.79 93.19
C MET A 159 -39.06 -68.25 94.44
N VAL A 160 -39.74 -68.32 95.58
CA VAL A 160 -39.16 -68.81 96.84
C VAL A 160 -38.80 -70.29 96.75
N PHE A 161 -39.65 -71.12 96.12
CA PHE A 161 -39.37 -72.55 95.90
C PHE A 161 -38.27 -72.79 94.85
N ASP A 162 -38.23 -71.98 93.80
CA ASP A 162 -37.18 -72.02 92.78
C ASP A 162 -35.81 -71.67 93.39
N GLU A 163 -35.77 -70.71 94.31
CA GLU A 163 -34.56 -70.37 95.06
C GLU A 163 -34.15 -71.47 96.04
N ALA A 164 -35.10 -72.02 96.80
CA ALA A 164 -34.85 -73.11 97.73
C ALA A 164 -34.37 -74.39 97.02
N SER A 165 -34.79 -74.63 95.78
CA SER A 165 -34.33 -75.74 94.94
C SER A 165 -33.02 -75.46 94.19
N GLY A 166 -32.47 -74.23 94.29
CA GLY A 166 -31.21 -73.86 93.65
C GLY A 166 -31.25 -73.74 92.13
N ILE A 167 -32.43 -73.88 91.49
CA ILE A 167 -32.56 -73.89 90.02
C ILE A 167 -32.46 -72.49 89.41
N THR A 168 -32.56 -71.43 90.22
CA THR A 168 -32.50 -70.03 89.78
C THR A 168 -31.23 -69.71 88.99
N LYS A 169 -30.07 -70.25 89.39
CA LYS A 169 -28.79 -70.08 88.68
C LYS A 169 -28.87 -70.59 87.23
N TYR A 170 -29.37 -71.81 87.05
CA TYR A 170 -29.50 -72.44 85.73
C TYR A 170 -30.57 -71.73 84.87
N LYS A 171 -31.67 -71.27 85.47
CA LYS A 171 -32.68 -70.48 84.76
C LYS A 171 -32.12 -69.14 84.25
N SER A 172 -31.33 -68.46 85.07
CA SER A 172 -30.66 -67.20 84.69
C SER A 172 -29.68 -67.42 83.54
N GLN A 173 -28.80 -68.42 83.66
CA GLN A 173 -27.85 -68.80 82.60
C GLN A 173 -28.53 -69.18 81.29
N LYS A 174 -29.63 -69.96 81.35
CA LYS A 174 -30.42 -70.30 80.16
C LYS A 174 -30.99 -69.06 79.48
N ARG A 175 -31.53 -68.10 80.25
CA ARG A 175 -32.09 -66.87 79.70
C ARG A 175 -31.02 -66.01 79.03
N GLU A 176 -29.83 -65.89 79.64
CA GLU A 176 -28.70 -65.17 79.06
C GLU A 176 -28.20 -65.84 77.78
N ALA A 177 -28.08 -67.17 77.77
CA ALA A 177 -27.67 -67.93 76.59
C ALA A 177 -28.66 -67.79 75.43
N LEU A 178 -29.97 -67.87 75.70
CA LEU A 178 -31.01 -67.68 74.68
C LEU A 178 -30.96 -66.28 74.07
N ARG A 179 -30.77 -65.25 74.91
CA ARG A 179 -30.62 -63.87 74.41
C ARG A 179 -29.40 -63.72 73.50
N ARG A 180 -28.25 -64.27 73.89
CA ARG A 180 -27.04 -64.24 73.04
C ARG A 180 -27.22 -65.00 71.73
N LEU A 181 -27.97 -66.09 71.74
CA LEU A 181 -28.29 -66.86 70.53
C LEU A 181 -29.11 -66.00 69.57
N GLU A 182 -30.17 -65.36 70.04
CA GLU A 182 -31.02 -64.46 69.26
C GLU A 182 -30.21 -63.31 68.65
N ASP A 183 -29.35 -62.66 69.46
CA ASP A 183 -28.45 -61.60 68.97
C ASP A 183 -27.51 -62.12 67.86
N THR A 184 -27.04 -63.37 67.98
CA THR A 184 -26.14 -63.99 66.98
C THR A 184 -26.87 -64.32 65.69
N GLU A 185 -28.11 -64.81 65.77
CA GLU A 185 -28.96 -65.08 64.61
C GLU A 185 -29.24 -63.79 63.81
N GLN A 186 -29.54 -62.68 64.51
CA GLN A 186 -29.71 -61.38 63.87
C GLN A 186 -28.43 -60.91 63.15
N ASN A 187 -27.27 -61.11 63.77
CA ASN A 187 -25.98 -60.78 63.15
C ASN A 187 -25.72 -61.62 61.89
N LEU A 188 -26.06 -62.92 61.90
CA LEU A 188 -25.90 -63.79 60.73
C LEU A 188 -26.80 -63.37 59.57
N LEU A 189 -28.06 -62.98 59.84
CA LEU A 189 -28.96 -62.45 58.82
C LEU A 189 -28.35 -61.23 58.13
N ARG A 190 -27.84 -60.27 58.90
CA ARG A 190 -27.18 -59.08 58.37
C ARG A 190 -25.94 -59.42 57.53
N VAL A 191 -25.12 -60.36 57.96
CA VAL A 191 -23.94 -60.80 57.19
C VAL A 191 -24.36 -61.41 55.86
N ASN A 192 -25.41 -62.22 55.84
CA ASN A 192 -25.93 -62.81 54.61
C ASN A 192 -26.43 -61.74 53.64
N ASP A 193 -27.14 -60.71 54.12
CA ASP A 193 -27.58 -59.60 53.29
C ASP A 193 -26.39 -58.90 52.62
N ILE A 194 -25.34 -58.58 53.39
CA ILE A 194 -24.11 -57.98 52.87
C ILE A 194 -23.46 -58.88 51.81
N ILE A 195 -23.39 -60.19 52.05
CA ILE A 195 -22.81 -61.13 51.07
C ILE A 195 -23.61 -61.11 49.77
N THR A 196 -24.94 -61.08 49.82
CA THR A 196 -25.77 -61.03 48.61
C THR A 196 -25.59 -59.72 47.84
N GLU A 197 -25.46 -58.60 48.55
CA GLU A 197 -25.19 -57.30 47.94
C GLU A 197 -23.81 -57.27 47.28
N VAL A 198 -22.77 -57.71 47.99
CA VAL A 198 -21.40 -57.76 47.45
C VAL A 198 -21.32 -58.65 46.22
N LYS A 199 -22.02 -59.81 46.21
CA LYS A 199 -22.09 -60.67 45.01
C LYS A 199 -22.72 -59.96 43.81
N ARG A 200 -23.79 -59.17 44.02
CA ARG A 200 -24.40 -58.36 42.94
C ARG A 200 -23.41 -57.30 42.42
N SER A 201 -22.70 -56.63 43.32
CA SER A 201 -21.68 -55.64 42.97
C SER A 201 -20.53 -56.24 42.17
N ILE A 202 -20.05 -57.43 42.55
CA ILE A 202 -19.03 -58.16 41.79
C ILE A 202 -19.51 -58.44 40.36
N GLY A 203 -20.73 -58.94 40.18
CA GLY A 203 -21.27 -59.21 38.84
C GLY A 203 -21.40 -57.95 37.97
N HIS A 204 -21.71 -56.80 38.57
CA HIS A 204 -21.71 -55.52 37.86
C HIS A 204 -20.30 -55.08 37.46
N LEU A 205 -19.35 -55.14 38.40
CA LEU A 205 -17.95 -54.77 38.17
C LEU A 205 -17.29 -55.66 37.12
N GLU A 206 -17.61 -56.95 37.08
CA GLU A 206 -17.10 -57.88 36.08
C GLU A 206 -17.55 -57.49 34.66
N ARG A 207 -18.82 -57.09 34.49
CA ARG A 207 -19.33 -56.59 33.20
C ARG A 207 -18.61 -55.30 32.78
N GLN A 208 -18.38 -54.39 33.72
CA GLN A 208 -17.63 -53.16 33.44
C GLN A 208 -16.18 -53.45 33.06
N ALA A 209 -15.50 -54.35 33.77
CA ALA A 209 -14.14 -54.77 33.48
C ALA A 209 -14.03 -55.41 32.10
N ASN A 210 -14.97 -56.28 31.73
CA ASN A 210 -15.00 -56.89 30.40
C ASN A 210 -15.23 -55.85 29.29
N LYS A 211 -16.11 -54.87 29.50
CA LYS A 211 -16.31 -53.75 28.56
C LYS A 211 -15.04 -52.91 28.40
N ALA A 212 -14.34 -52.62 29.49
CA ALA A 212 -13.10 -51.86 29.49
C ALA A 212 -11.95 -52.62 28.79
N ARG A 213 -11.82 -53.93 29.02
CA ARG A 213 -10.85 -54.78 28.30
C ARG A 213 -11.11 -54.76 26.79
N LYS A 214 -12.37 -54.99 26.38
CA LYS A 214 -12.76 -54.99 24.97
C LYS A 214 -12.57 -53.61 24.31
N TYR A 215 -12.83 -52.54 25.05
CA TYR A 215 -12.50 -51.18 24.59
C TYR A 215 -11.00 -51.01 24.36
N LYS A 216 -10.16 -51.48 25.28
CA LYS A 216 -8.71 -51.37 25.16
C LYS A 216 -8.18 -52.12 23.93
N GLU A 217 -8.64 -53.35 23.71
CA GLU A 217 -8.32 -54.14 22.51
C GLU A 217 -8.73 -53.41 21.22
N LEU A 218 -9.98 -52.95 21.14
CA LEU A 218 -10.49 -52.21 19.98
C LEU A 218 -9.76 -50.87 19.77
N PHE A 219 -9.35 -50.20 20.84
CA PHE A 219 -8.62 -48.94 20.78
C PHE A 219 -7.20 -49.14 20.27
N GLU A 220 -6.51 -50.20 20.72
CA GLU A 220 -5.19 -50.57 20.19
C GLU A 220 -5.28 -50.93 18.70
N ASP A 221 -6.30 -51.69 18.29
CA ASP A 221 -6.56 -51.99 16.88
C ASP A 221 -6.86 -50.75 16.04
N LEU A 222 -7.69 -49.83 16.55
CA LEU A 222 -8.00 -48.57 15.90
C LEU A 222 -6.74 -47.74 15.71
N LYS A 223 -5.96 -47.56 16.78
CA LYS A 223 -4.71 -46.80 16.75
C LYS A 223 -3.73 -47.36 15.72
N ASN A 224 -3.59 -48.68 15.66
CA ASN A 224 -2.72 -49.32 14.67
C ASN A 224 -3.20 -49.04 13.24
N LYS A 225 -4.51 -49.10 12.99
CA LYS A 225 -5.09 -48.77 11.67
C LYS A 225 -4.93 -47.30 11.31
N GLU A 226 -5.14 -46.39 12.27
CA GLU A 226 -4.92 -44.95 12.07
C GLU A 226 -3.47 -44.66 11.71
N ILE A 227 -2.50 -45.26 12.42
CA ILE A 227 -1.08 -45.11 12.10
C ILE A 227 -0.79 -45.58 10.67
N VAL A 228 -1.31 -46.75 10.27
CA VAL A 228 -1.14 -47.27 8.90
C VAL A 228 -1.76 -46.32 7.88
N MET A 229 -2.96 -45.82 8.13
CA MET A 229 -3.64 -44.87 7.24
C MET A 229 -2.84 -43.57 7.10
N SER A 230 -2.35 -42.99 8.20
CA SER A 230 -1.53 -41.79 8.17
C SER A 230 -0.21 -41.99 7.42
N VAL A 231 0.42 -43.16 7.52
CA VAL A 231 1.62 -43.49 6.73
C VAL A 231 1.28 -43.55 5.23
N LEU A 232 0.18 -44.19 4.85
CA LEU A 232 -0.26 -44.26 3.46
C LEU A 232 -0.57 -42.87 2.88
N GLU A 233 -1.29 -42.03 3.62
CA GLU A 233 -1.59 -40.65 3.23
C GLU A 233 -0.31 -39.83 3.06
N ARG A 234 0.63 -39.93 4.01
CA ARG A 234 1.93 -39.28 3.92
C ARG A 234 2.69 -39.74 2.68
N ASP A 235 2.67 -41.02 2.36
CA ASP A 235 3.39 -41.56 1.21
C ASP A 235 2.76 -41.09 -0.12
N ILE A 236 1.44 -40.93 -0.19
CA ILE A 236 0.74 -40.31 -1.33
C ILE A 236 1.17 -38.86 -1.50
N VAL A 237 1.06 -38.05 -0.44
CA VAL A 237 1.44 -36.63 -0.46
C VAL A 237 2.93 -36.46 -0.78
N THR A 238 3.78 -37.37 -0.29
CA THR A 238 5.21 -37.34 -0.59
C THR A 238 5.46 -37.63 -2.07
N LYS A 239 4.76 -38.61 -2.66
CA LYS A 239 4.85 -38.88 -4.11
C LYS A 239 4.40 -37.68 -4.93
N GLU A 240 3.25 -37.08 -4.60
CA GLU A 240 2.75 -35.88 -5.27
C GLU A 240 3.75 -34.73 -5.17
N LYS A 241 4.31 -34.50 -3.98
CA LYS A 241 5.35 -33.50 -3.76
C LYS A 241 6.58 -33.77 -4.63
N THR A 242 7.11 -34.99 -4.65
CA THR A 242 8.27 -35.33 -5.49
C THR A 242 7.99 -35.15 -6.98
N GLY A 243 6.76 -35.43 -7.42
CA GLY A 243 6.32 -35.18 -8.79
C GLY A 243 6.29 -33.69 -9.13
N LEU A 244 5.73 -32.86 -8.23
CA LEU A 244 5.70 -31.41 -8.38
C LEU A 244 7.11 -30.80 -8.32
N ASP A 245 7.97 -31.25 -7.41
CA ASP A 245 9.36 -30.80 -7.30
C ASP A 245 10.12 -31.07 -8.62
N SER A 246 9.93 -32.25 -9.21
CA SER A 246 10.51 -32.59 -10.52
C SER A 246 9.96 -31.71 -11.66
N GLN A 247 8.66 -31.38 -11.65
CA GLN A 247 8.08 -30.45 -12.62
C GLN A 247 8.63 -29.03 -12.45
N ILE A 248 8.81 -28.57 -11.21
CA ILE A 248 9.40 -27.27 -10.89
C ILE A 248 10.85 -27.21 -11.37
N GLU A 249 11.65 -28.24 -11.13
CA GLU A 249 13.02 -28.32 -11.64
C GLU A 249 13.06 -28.28 -13.17
N GLY A 250 12.15 -29.01 -13.84
CA GLY A 250 12.02 -28.97 -15.29
C GLY A 250 11.67 -27.57 -15.81
N LEU A 251 10.70 -26.90 -15.20
CA LEU A 251 10.31 -25.53 -15.56
C LEU A 251 11.43 -24.52 -15.28
N LYS A 252 12.16 -24.63 -14.17
CA LYS A 252 13.33 -23.78 -13.89
C LYS A 252 14.44 -23.97 -14.92
N SER A 253 14.67 -25.20 -15.36
CA SER A 253 15.64 -25.46 -16.44
C SER A 253 15.19 -24.82 -17.76
N GLN A 254 13.90 -24.88 -18.08
CA GLN A 254 13.34 -24.22 -19.27
C GLN A 254 13.41 -22.70 -19.16
N GLU A 255 13.08 -22.14 -18.00
CA GLU A 255 13.19 -20.70 -17.73
C GLU A 255 14.64 -20.22 -17.88
N SER A 256 15.60 -20.94 -17.31
CA SER A 256 17.02 -20.63 -17.46
C SER A 256 17.47 -20.65 -18.93
N GLY A 257 17.02 -21.65 -19.69
CA GLY A 257 17.32 -21.71 -21.13
C GLY A 257 16.69 -20.57 -21.92
N LEU A 258 15.44 -20.21 -21.61
CA LEU A 258 14.77 -19.06 -22.24
C LEU A 258 15.44 -17.73 -21.85
N GLN A 259 15.89 -17.58 -20.61
CA GLN A 259 16.63 -16.38 -20.17
C GLN A 259 17.97 -16.23 -20.90
N GLU A 260 18.67 -17.32 -21.19
CA GLU A 260 19.87 -17.28 -22.02
C GLU A 260 19.56 -16.83 -23.45
N ILE A 261 18.49 -17.36 -24.05
CA ILE A 261 18.04 -16.95 -25.40
C ILE A 261 17.66 -15.46 -25.41
N ILE A 262 16.90 -14.99 -24.41
CA ILE A 262 16.52 -13.58 -24.29
C ILE A 262 17.76 -12.69 -24.20
N LYS A 263 18.76 -13.06 -23.38
CA LYS A 263 20.03 -12.32 -23.30
C LYS A 263 20.77 -12.28 -24.63
N GLU A 264 20.78 -13.39 -25.37
CA GLU A 264 21.40 -13.45 -26.68
C GLU A 264 20.68 -12.54 -27.69
N ASP A 265 19.35 -12.52 -27.65
CA ASP A 265 18.53 -11.68 -28.52
C ASP A 265 18.59 -10.20 -28.13
N GLU A 266 18.70 -9.86 -26.84
CA GLU A 266 18.97 -8.49 -26.36
C GLU A 266 20.33 -7.99 -26.86
N LEU A 267 21.37 -8.84 -26.85
CA LEU A 267 22.67 -8.48 -27.42
C LEU A 267 22.57 -8.22 -28.93
N LYS A 268 21.85 -9.07 -29.68
CA LYS A 268 21.60 -8.85 -31.12
C LYS A 268 20.83 -7.57 -31.37
N LEU A 269 19.80 -7.28 -30.56
CA LEU A 269 19.01 -6.06 -30.67
C LEU A 269 19.87 -4.81 -30.42
N ASN A 270 20.75 -4.85 -29.42
CA ASN A 270 21.67 -3.75 -29.14
C ASN A 270 22.64 -3.53 -30.31
N CYS A 271 23.20 -4.60 -30.89
CA CYS A 271 24.01 -4.47 -32.10
C CYS A 271 23.22 -3.85 -33.26
N PHE A 272 21.97 -4.27 -33.49
CA PHE A 272 21.13 -3.67 -34.53
C PHE A 272 20.76 -2.21 -34.24
N ASN A 273 20.55 -1.82 -32.98
CA ASN A 273 20.34 -0.42 -32.61
C ASN A 273 21.60 0.42 -32.81
N ASP A 274 22.78 -0.12 -32.50
CA ASP A 274 24.06 0.54 -32.77
C ASP A 274 24.28 0.72 -34.28
N GLU A 275 23.92 -0.29 -35.09
CA GLU A 275 23.93 -0.17 -36.55
C GLU A 275 22.91 0.87 -37.04
N LEU A 276 21.69 0.88 -36.48
CA LEU A 276 20.63 1.82 -36.86
C LEU A 276 21.04 3.26 -36.55
N THR A 277 21.59 3.52 -35.36
CA THR A 277 22.10 4.85 -34.98
C THR A 277 23.25 5.29 -35.89
N ALA A 278 24.17 4.39 -36.24
CA ALA A 278 25.21 4.69 -37.24
C ALA A 278 24.63 5.03 -38.62
N TRP A 279 23.57 4.34 -39.06
CA TRP A 279 22.85 4.68 -40.29
C TRP A 279 22.10 6.01 -40.19
N GLU A 280 21.47 6.31 -39.06
CA GLU A 280 20.80 7.60 -38.80
C GLU A 280 21.81 8.75 -38.81
N ASP A 281 22.98 8.58 -38.20
CA ASP A 281 24.07 9.55 -38.23
C ASP A 281 24.57 9.77 -39.66
N ASN A 282 24.77 8.69 -40.44
CA ASN A 282 25.14 8.79 -41.84
C ASN A 282 24.07 9.52 -42.68
N ILE A 283 22.79 9.22 -42.46
CA ILE A 283 21.68 9.91 -43.13
C ILE A 283 21.66 11.39 -42.74
N SER A 284 21.90 11.72 -41.46
CA SER A 284 21.96 13.10 -40.99
C SER A 284 23.13 13.86 -41.62
N ALA A 285 24.29 13.22 -41.76
CA ALA A 285 25.47 13.78 -42.43
C ALA A 285 25.18 14.05 -43.91
N VAL A 286 24.62 13.07 -44.63
CA VAL A 286 24.23 13.24 -46.04
C VAL A 286 23.15 14.32 -46.20
N LYS A 287 22.16 14.38 -45.31
CA LYS A 287 21.15 15.46 -45.33
C LYS A 287 21.77 16.83 -45.11
N ASN A 288 22.73 16.96 -44.18
CA ASN A 288 23.47 18.20 -43.96
C ASN A 288 24.31 18.57 -45.18
N GLU A 289 24.94 17.60 -45.84
CA GLU A 289 25.64 17.84 -47.12
C GLU A 289 24.68 18.30 -48.22
N ILE A 290 23.49 17.69 -48.35
CA ILE A 290 22.46 18.12 -49.29
C ILE A 290 22.03 19.55 -48.99
N ILE A 291 21.73 19.90 -47.73
CA ILE A 291 21.36 21.27 -47.34
C ILE A 291 22.49 22.26 -47.66
N ASN A 292 23.74 21.89 -47.41
CA ASN A 292 24.90 22.73 -47.76
C ASN A 292 25.02 22.93 -49.27
N LEU A 293 24.84 21.87 -50.07
CA LEU A 293 24.83 21.95 -51.53
C LEU A 293 23.64 22.74 -52.06
N GLU A 294 22.45 22.60 -51.47
CA GLU A 294 21.26 23.38 -51.81
C GLU A 294 21.46 24.87 -51.50
N ASN A 295 22.07 25.19 -50.36
CA ASN A 295 22.44 26.56 -50.01
C ASN A 295 23.49 27.14 -50.98
N LEU A 296 24.48 26.34 -51.40
CA LEU A 296 25.44 26.72 -52.44
C LEU A 296 24.74 26.98 -53.77
N VAL A 297 23.88 26.06 -54.22
CA VAL A 297 23.10 26.21 -55.46
C VAL A 297 22.16 27.41 -55.39
N LEU A 298 21.53 27.68 -54.25
CA LEU A 298 20.68 28.85 -54.06
C LEU A 298 21.51 30.13 -54.15
N ARG A 299 22.67 30.16 -53.49
CA ARG A 299 23.62 31.28 -53.57
C ARG A 299 24.10 31.51 -54.99
N ASP A 300 24.45 30.44 -55.71
CA ASP A 300 24.89 30.52 -57.10
C ASP A 300 23.76 30.96 -58.02
N LYS A 301 22.53 30.48 -57.82
CA LYS A 301 21.33 30.97 -58.54
C LYS A 301 21.06 32.45 -58.26
N GLN A 302 21.24 32.91 -57.02
CA GLN A 302 21.13 34.33 -56.68
C GLN A 302 22.23 35.15 -57.35
N HIS A 303 23.48 34.66 -57.39
CA HIS A 303 24.57 35.31 -58.12
C HIS A 303 24.31 35.34 -59.63
N ILE A 304 23.81 34.24 -60.22
CA ILE A 304 23.41 34.19 -61.63
C ILE A 304 22.27 35.17 -61.89
N GLY A 305 21.25 35.21 -61.04
CA GLY A 305 20.13 36.15 -61.16
C GLY A 305 20.57 37.62 -61.02
N PHE A 306 21.49 37.91 -60.10
CA PHE A 306 22.11 39.25 -59.98
C PHE A 306 22.94 39.60 -61.21
N ASN A 307 23.73 38.67 -61.72
CA ASN A 307 24.53 38.87 -62.93
C ASN A 307 23.66 38.98 -64.19
N GLN A 308 22.55 38.26 -64.29
CA GLN A 308 21.57 38.37 -65.37
C GLN A 308 20.84 39.72 -65.32
N LYS A 309 20.43 40.18 -64.14
CA LYS A 309 19.89 41.54 -63.98
C LYS A 309 20.91 42.60 -64.35
N ARG A 310 22.16 42.44 -63.92
CA ARG A 310 23.24 43.36 -64.27
C ARG A 310 23.60 43.31 -65.75
N ALA A 311 23.51 42.15 -66.41
CA ALA A 311 23.68 42.01 -67.85
C ALA A 311 22.52 42.67 -68.61
N ALA A 312 21.28 42.51 -68.15
CA ALA A 312 20.11 43.19 -68.72
C ALA A 312 20.19 44.71 -68.53
N GLU A 313 20.59 45.19 -67.35
CA GLU A 313 20.85 46.63 -67.10
C GLU A 313 21.99 47.17 -67.99
N LEU A 314 23.03 46.38 -68.23
CA LEU A 314 24.12 46.74 -69.14
C LEU A 314 23.69 46.69 -70.61
N GLU A 315 22.84 45.74 -71.02
CA GLU A 315 22.23 45.70 -72.35
C GLU A 315 21.30 46.88 -72.57
N GLU A 316 20.45 47.23 -71.60
CA GLU A 316 19.57 48.41 -71.65
C GLU A 316 20.38 49.71 -71.66
N SER A 317 21.48 49.79 -70.90
CA SER A 317 22.43 50.91 -70.97
C SER A 317 23.17 50.97 -72.30
N ASN A 318 23.43 49.82 -72.94
CA ASN A 318 24.11 49.75 -74.23
C ASN A 318 23.15 50.08 -75.38
N GLU A 319 21.88 49.66 -75.32
CA GLU A 319 20.83 50.08 -76.23
C GLU A 319 20.53 51.57 -76.08
N SER A 320 20.48 52.10 -74.85
CA SER A 320 20.37 53.54 -74.59
C SER A 320 21.57 54.31 -75.14
N SER A 321 22.79 53.79 -74.96
CA SER A 321 24.01 54.39 -75.51
C SER A 321 24.09 54.30 -77.04
N ALA A 322 23.59 53.20 -77.64
CA ALA A 322 23.49 53.03 -79.08
C ALA A 322 22.45 53.98 -79.68
N ALA A 323 21.29 54.13 -79.04
CA ALA A 323 20.28 55.11 -79.42
C ALA A 323 20.80 56.56 -79.29
N GLN A 324 21.57 56.86 -78.23
CA GLN A 324 22.27 58.14 -78.09
C GLN A 324 23.34 58.32 -79.18
N MET A 325 24.12 57.30 -79.52
CA MET A 325 25.10 57.37 -80.62
C MET A 325 24.43 57.59 -81.98
N GLU A 326 23.28 56.98 -82.22
CA GLU A 326 22.53 57.13 -83.47
C GLU A 326 21.88 58.51 -83.58
N GLN A 327 21.34 59.03 -82.48
CA GLN A 327 20.86 60.42 -82.39
C GLN A 327 22.00 61.43 -82.55
N THR A 328 23.20 61.12 -82.05
CA THR A 328 24.38 61.98 -82.17
C THR A 328 24.98 61.93 -83.58
N LYS A 329 24.97 60.75 -84.24
CA LYS A 329 25.33 60.61 -85.67
C LYS A 329 24.36 61.36 -86.58
N ALA A 330 23.06 61.29 -86.31
CA ALA A 330 22.06 62.04 -87.06
C ALA A 330 22.24 63.56 -86.90
N ARG A 331 22.58 64.04 -85.68
CA ARG A 331 22.95 65.44 -85.45
C ARG A 331 24.25 65.83 -86.15
N LEU A 332 25.27 64.96 -86.15
CA LEU A 332 26.54 65.22 -86.82
C LEU A 332 26.38 65.33 -88.35
N LEU A 333 25.56 64.47 -88.96
CA LEU A 333 25.21 64.55 -90.39
C LEU A 333 24.46 65.85 -90.73
N GLN A 334 23.52 66.27 -89.88
CA GLN A 334 22.81 67.53 -90.03
C GLN A 334 23.74 68.75 -89.90
N ASP A 335 24.70 68.69 -88.96
CA ASP A 335 25.68 69.75 -88.75
C ASP A 335 26.77 69.75 -89.84
N GLU A 336 27.14 68.61 -90.44
CA GLU A 336 28.04 68.54 -91.60
C GLU A 336 27.39 69.10 -92.89
N GLU A 337 26.10 68.84 -93.11
CA GLU A 337 25.34 69.46 -94.20
C GLU A 337 25.21 70.98 -94.00
N ARG A 338 24.95 71.44 -92.77
CA ARG A 338 24.94 72.86 -92.41
C ARG A 338 26.31 73.52 -92.56
N LEU A 339 27.39 72.82 -92.20
CA LEU A 339 28.77 73.31 -92.31
C LEU A 339 29.19 73.43 -93.78
N ASN A 340 28.76 72.51 -94.65
CA ASN A 340 29.04 72.58 -96.09
C ASN A 340 28.22 73.68 -96.78
N ALA A 341 26.97 73.89 -96.37
CA ALA A 341 26.17 75.04 -96.84
C ALA A 341 26.80 76.38 -96.41
N LEU A 342 27.20 76.51 -95.14
CA LEU A 342 27.89 77.71 -94.64
C LEU A 342 29.27 77.91 -95.27
N LYS A 343 30.03 76.83 -95.56
CA LYS A 343 31.32 76.94 -96.29
C LYS A 343 31.14 77.40 -97.74
N SER A 344 30.06 77.01 -98.39
CA SER A 344 29.73 77.47 -99.75
C SER A 344 29.33 78.95 -99.78
N GLU A 345 28.52 79.41 -98.80
CA GLU A 345 28.22 80.84 -98.62
C GLU A 345 29.45 81.67 -98.22
N HIS A 346 30.31 81.13 -97.35
CA HIS A 346 31.52 81.80 -96.91
C HIS A 346 32.61 81.84 -98.00
N ALA A 347 32.65 80.86 -98.91
CA ALA A 347 33.51 80.90 -100.11
C ALA A 347 33.02 81.95 -101.12
N ALA A 348 31.70 82.10 -101.30
CA ALA A 348 31.12 83.14 -102.16
C ALA A 348 31.33 84.56 -101.61
N MET A 349 31.19 84.76 -100.29
CA MET A 349 31.47 86.05 -99.64
C MET A 349 32.97 86.38 -99.58
N LYS A 350 33.85 85.37 -99.47
CA LYS A 350 35.31 85.58 -99.46
C LYS A 350 35.87 85.93 -100.84
N ALA A 351 35.32 85.35 -101.92
CA ALA A 351 35.64 85.75 -103.29
C ALA A 351 35.21 87.20 -103.59
N GLY A 352 34.07 87.66 -103.08
CA GLY A 352 33.64 89.06 -103.21
C GLY A 352 34.43 90.05 -102.34
N LEU A 353 35.04 89.59 -101.24
CA LEU A 353 35.90 90.40 -100.38
C LEU A 353 37.31 90.56 -100.98
N ASP A 354 37.82 89.52 -101.67
CA ASP A 354 39.10 89.56 -102.37
C ASP A 354 39.08 90.53 -103.56
N ASP A 355 37.97 90.64 -104.31
CA ASP A 355 37.79 91.67 -105.36
C ASP A 355 37.78 93.10 -104.79
N LYS A 356 37.21 93.32 -103.60
CA LYS A 356 37.24 94.63 -102.92
C LYS A 356 38.59 94.94 -102.27
N SER A 357 39.42 93.93 -101.98
CA SER A 357 40.79 94.10 -101.46
C SER A 357 41.81 94.45 -102.55
N LEU A 358 41.57 94.02 -103.80
CA LEU A 358 42.38 94.39 -104.97
C LEU A 358 42.13 95.85 -105.41
N ALA A 359 40.88 96.32 -105.38
CA ALA A 359 40.55 97.70 -105.69
C ALA A 359 41.08 98.71 -104.64
N LEU A 360 41.26 98.28 -103.38
CA LEU A 360 41.83 99.12 -102.31
C LEU A 360 43.37 99.28 -102.47
N LYS A 361 44.07 98.24 -102.95
CA LYS A 361 45.51 98.31 -103.29
C LYS A 361 45.82 99.16 -104.52
N GLU A 362 44.93 99.20 -105.52
CA GLU A 362 45.06 100.15 -106.64
C GLU A 362 44.88 101.61 -106.21
N LYS A 363 44.00 101.84 -105.23
CA LYS A 363 43.79 103.18 -104.63
C LYS A 363 44.98 103.64 -103.78
N GLU A 364 45.78 102.75 -103.19
CA GLU A 364 46.98 103.09 -102.41
C GLU A 364 48.21 103.39 -103.28
N ILE A 365 48.42 102.65 -104.39
CA ILE A 365 49.56 102.91 -105.31
C ILE A 365 49.35 104.20 -106.14
N PHE A 366 48.11 104.54 -106.50
CA PHE A 366 47.84 105.77 -107.26
C PHE A 366 47.98 107.04 -106.40
N LEU A 367 47.75 106.94 -105.09
CA LEU A 367 47.88 108.05 -104.14
C LEU A 367 49.36 108.38 -103.83
N GLU A 368 50.25 107.39 -103.82
CA GLU A 368 51.70 107.62 -103.68
C GLU A 368 52.35 108.17 -104.97
N GLY A 369 51.81 107.86 -106.16
CA GLY A 369 52.34 108.36 -107.42
C GLY A 369 51.99 109.83 -107.74
N LEU A 370 50.77 110.30 -107.43
CA LEU A 370 50.37 111.65 -107.82
C LEU A 370 50.84 112.75 -106.86
N VAL A 371 51.02 112.43 -105.57
CA VAL A 371 51.56 113.38 -104.59
C VAL A 371 53.01 113.77 -104.91
N GLU A 372 53.79 112.88 -105.53
CA GLU A 372 55.14 113.22 -106.01
C GLU A 372 55.12 113.99 -107.34
N SER A 373 54.07 113.80 -108.16
CA SER A 373 53.86 114.61 -109.37
C SER A 373 53.45 116.06 -109.07
N ILE A 374 52.76 116.27 -107.94
CA ILE A 374 52.39 117.58 -107.40
C ILE A 374 53.65 118.33 -106.88
N ARG A 375 54.72 117.63 -106.48
CA ARG A 375 55.94 118.27 -105.98
C ARG A 375 56.91 118.71 -107.09
N LEU A 376 57.13 117.88 -108.11
CA LEU A 376 58.09 118.18 -109.20
C LEU A 376 57.53 119.12 -110.30
N SER A 377 56.20 119.22 -110.45
CA SER A 377 55.59 120.02 -111.53
C SER A 377 55.32 121.48 -111.13
N LEU A 378 55.08 121.75 -109.84
CA LEU A 378 54.95 123.09 -109.28
C LEU A 378 56.30 123.85 -109.25
N GLU A 379 57.43 123.13 -109.23
CA GLU A 379 58.79 123.70 -109.34
C GLU A 379 59.25 123.90 -110.79
N ASN A 380 58.77 123.10 -111.75
CA ASN A 380 59.32 123.12 -113.10
C ASN A 380 58.75 124.19 -114.05
N ILE A 381 57.52 124.67 -113.92
CA ILE A 381 56.93 125.55 -114.98
C ILE A 381 56.38 126.89 -114.50
N THR A 382 56.58 127.22 -113.24
CA THR A 382 56.97 128.59 -112.85
C THR A 382 58.26 129.06 -113.56
N ARG A 383 59.12 128.14 -114.04
CA ARG A 383 60.27 128.42 -114.92
C ARG A 383 59.90 128.52 -116.41
N SER A 384 59.00 127.67 -116.94
CA SER A 384 58.57 127.76 -118.37
C SER A 384 57.48 128.80 -118.66
N LYS A 385 56.78 129.33 -117.64
CA LYS A 385 56.02 130.59 -117.77
C LYS A 385 56.90 131.80 -118.12
N LYS A 386 58.23 131.71 -117.90
CA LYS A 386 59.21 132.74 -118.26
C LYS A 386 59.85 132.52 -119.64
N ASN A 387 60.00 131.26 -120.09
CA ASN A 387 60.60 130.94 -121.40
C ASN A 387 59.60 130.84 -122.58
N ILE A 388 58.33 130.45 -122.41
CA ILE A 388 57.37 130.37 -123.56
C ILE A 388 56.80 131.74 -123.94
N LEU A 389 56.82 132.69 -123.02
CA LEU A 389 56.63 134.11 -123.37
C LEU A 389 57.80 134.66 -124.24
N GLU A 390 58.97 134.00 -124.26
CA GLU A 390 60.09 134.28 -125.19
C GLU A 390 60.02 133.46 -126.51
N ILE A 391 59.40 132.25 -126.55
CA ILE A 391 59.10 131.47 -127.79
C ILE A 391 57.78 131.87 -128.46
N ALA A 392 56.96 132.70 -127.80
CA ALA A 392 55.82 133.41 -128.38
C ALA A 392 56.11 134.14 -129.71
N ASN A 393 57.35 134.35 -130.14
CA ASN A 393 57.64 135.19 -131.31
C ASN A 393 58.29 134.47 -132.52
N GLN A 394 58.47 133.13 -132.51
CA GLN A 394 59.18 132.42 -133.61
C GLN A 394 58.36 131.41 -134.47
N LEU A 395 57.29 130.73 -134.00
CA LEU A 395 56.66 129.60 -134.76
C LEU A 395 55.32 129.91 -135.46
N THR A 396 54.72 131.05 -135.19
CA THR A 396 53.78 131.68 -136.13
C THR A 396 54.45 132.00 -137.49
N HIS A 397 55.78 131.87 -137.62
CA HIS A 397 56.57 132.10 -138.83
C HIS A 397 56.88 130.84 -139.68
N THR A 398 56.60 129.61 -139.18
CA THR A 398 56.83 128.37 -139.95
C THR A 398 55.59 127.48 -140.01
N LYS A 399 55.05 127.28 -141.22
CA LYS A 399 54.23 126.11 -141.64
C LYS A 399 52.69 126.17 -141.59
N ASN A 400 52.09 127.33 -141.82
CA ASN A 400 51.55 127.75 -143.14
C ASN A 400 52.18 127.18 -144.45
N ALA A 401 52.80 125.99 -144.44
CA ALA A 401 53.46 125.38 -145.61
C ALA A 401 53.18 123.85 -145.77
N ILE A 402 52.30 123.22 -144.95
CA ILE A 402 51.97 121.77 -145.05
C ILE A 402 50.52 121.42 -145.41
N VAL A 403 49.62 122.40 -145.40
CA VAL A 403 48.24 122.26 -145.89
C VAL A 403 48.17 121.86 -147.40
N ASP A 404 49.29 121.82 -148.14
CA ASP A 404 49.34 121.70 -149.60
C ASP A 404 49.52 120.26 -150.18
N LEU A 405 49.87 119.24 -149.38
CA LEU A 405 50.38 117.97 -149.97
C LEU A 405 49.44 116.73 -150.05
N ASN A 406 48.39 116.51 -149.22
CA ASN A 406 47.80 115.14 -149.08
C ASN A 406 46.38 114.87 -149.60
N SER A 407 45.81 115.79 -150.37
CA SER A 407 44.58 115.60 -151.14
C SER A 407 44.70 114.61 -152.33
N LYS A 408 45.85 113.96 -152.58
CA LYS A 408 46.11 113.26 -153.85
C LYS A 408 46.00 111.72 -153.85
N GLN A 409 45.76 111.00 -152.73
CA GLN A 409 45.90 109.52 -152.68
C GLN A 409 44.59 108.69 -152.56
N HIS A 410 43.46 109.34 -152.74
CA HIS A 410 42.17 108.83 -153.19
C HIS A 410 42.12 107.52 -154.03
N VAL A 411 40.89 107.02 -154.21
CA VAL A 411 40.33 106.54 -155.49
C VAL A 411 40.74 105.15 -156.00
N PHE A 412 41.89 104.58 -155.67
CA PHE A 412 42.33 103.37 -156.38
C PHE A 412 41.76 102.00 -155.90
N SER A 413 41.10 101.83 -154.74
CA SER A 413 40.81 100.46 -154.20
C SER A 413 39.39 99.88 -154.46
N ALA A 414 38.46 100.63 -155.02
CA ALA A 414 37.04 100.26 -155.18
C ALA A 414 36.69 99.06 -156.10
N ARG A 415 37.61 98.46 -156.87
CA ARG A 415 37.19 97.64 -158.05
C ARG A 415 37.07 96.11 -157.83
N LYS A 416 37.48 95.53 -156.70
CA LYS A 416 37.93 94.12 -156.76
C LYS A 416 36.90 92.99 -156.58
N LYS A 417 35.90 92.98 -155.67
CA LYS A 417 35.34 91.66 -155.25
C LYS A 417 33.84 91.40 -155.39
N ARG A 418 33.22 92.08 -156.35
CA ARG A 418 31.88 91.84 -156.93
C ARG A 418 31.64 90.44 -157.58
N LEU A 419 32.51 89.45 -157.42
CA LEU A 419 32.49 88.21 -158.23
C LEU A 419 32.22 86.89 -157.47
N ASP A 420 32.15 86.88 -156.12
CA ASP A 420 31.89 85.63 -155.36
C ASP A 420 30.41 85.42 -154.98
N LEU A 421 29.54 86.34 -155.41
CA LEU A 421 28.10 86.12 -155.64
C LEU A 421 27.88 84.97 -156.67
N GLU A 422 26.64 84.49 -156.80
CA GLU A 422 26.11 83.57 -157.83
C GLU A 422 26.18 82.04 -157.61
N LYS A 423 27.10 81.44 -156.82
CA LYS A 423 27.24 79.96 -156.82
C LYS A 423 26.29 79.13 -155.92
N ALA A 424 25.67 79.69 -154.87
CA ALA A 424 24.97 78.89 -153.84
C ALA A 424 23.44 78.70 -154.05
N LYS A 425 22.86 79.34 -155.06
CA LYS A 425 21.40 79.45 -155.27
C LYS A 425 20.67 78.17 -155.78
N VAL A 426 21.35 77.05 -156.07
CA VAL A 426 20.75 75.92 -156.84
C VAL A 426 20.35 74.71 -155.98
N TYR A 427 20.70 74.63 -154.69
CA TYR A 427 20.64 73.35 -153.96
C TYR A 427 19.36 73.05 -153.14
N GLU A 428 18.56 74.03 -152.74
CA GLU A 428 17.52 73.79 -151.71
C GLU A 428 16.06 73.80 -152.18
N GLU A 429 15.79 74.20 -153.43
CA GLU A 429 14.47 74.03 -154.08
C GLU A 429 13.99 72.56 -154.17
N LYS A 430 14.82 71.57 -153.80
CA LYS A 430 14.54 70.12 -153.93
C LYS A 430 13.75 69.50 -152.75
N ILE A 431 13.78 70.06 -151.54
CA ILE A 431 13.21 69.40 -150.34
C ILE A 431 11.74 69.80 -150.09
N GLN A 432 11.27 70.87 -150.73
CA GLN A 432 9.92 71.44 -150.57
C GLN A 432 8.74 70.58 -151.09
N ILE A 433 8.97 69.45 -151.77
CA ILE A 433 7.91 68.73 -152.51
C ILE A 433 7.43 67.43 -151.82
N GLU A 434 8.17 66.85 -150.86
CA GLU A 434 7.83 65.53 -150.29
C GLU A 434 6.85 65.55 -149.09
N ASP A 435 6.78 66.62 -148.29
CA ASP A 435 6.01 66.62 -147.01
C ASP A 435 4.57 67.14 -147.10
N SER A 436 4.24 67.89 -148.15
CA SER A 436 2.87 68.41 -148.41
C SER A 436 1.82 67.31 -148.62
N LEU A 437 2.23 66.04 -148.78
CA LEU A 437 1.36 64.92 -149.14
C LEU A 437 0.77 64.13 -147.95
N LYS A 438 1.16 64.41 -146.69
CA LYS A 438 0.75 63.59 -145.51
C LYS A 438 -0.28 64.18 -144.55
N GLY A 439 -0.48 65.50 -144.47
CA GLY A 439 -1.16 66.10 -143.30
C GLY A 439 -2.67 66.33 -143.38
N LEU A 440 -3.21 66.44 -144.59
CA LEU A 440 -4.64 66.66 -144.93
C LEU A 440 -5.59 65.55 -144.41
N VAL A 441 -5.08 64.55 -143.70
CA VAL A 441 -5.83 63.38 -143.24
C VAL A 441 -6.33 63.51 -141.78
N SER A 442 -5.84 64.46 -140.97
CA SER A 442 -6.10 64.51 -139.51
C SER A 442 -7.09 65.57 -138.99
N GLU A 443 -7.53 66.54 -139.80
CA GLU A 443 -8.52 67.55 -139.38
C GLU A 443 -9.94 67.00 -139.14
N LEU A 444 -10.20 65.72 -139.46
CA LEU A 444 -11.54 65.13 -139.43
C LEU A 444 -12.11 64.77 -138.04
N ALA A 445 -11.50 65.13 -136.89
CA ALA A 445 -11.85 64.52 -135.57
C ALA A 445 -12.25 65.45 -134.38
N GLY A 446 -12.50 66.76 -134.57
CA GLY A 446 -12.77 67.71 -133.46
C GLY A 446 -14.12 67.64 -132.73
N ILE A 447 -14.33 68.69 -131.92
CA ILE A 447 -15.59 69.46 -131.71
C ILE A 447 -16.57 69.04 -130.59
N GLN A 448 -16.68 67.80 -130.12
CA GLN A 448 -17.98 67.41 -129.55
C GLN A 448 -18.33 67.66 -128.04
N ALA A 449 -17.43 67.95 -127.08
CA ALA A 449 -17.79 67.60 -125.68
C ALA A 449 -17.44 68.59 -124.53
N ALA A 450 -17.47 69.91 -124.72
CA ALA A 450 -18.62 70.71 -124.24
C ALA A 450 -19.02 70.38 -122.78
N LEU A 451 -18.23 70.78 -121.78
CA LEU A 451 -18.14 72.12 -121.17
C LEU A 451 -19.28 72.49 -120.21
N ASP A 452 -20.46 71.87 -120.27
CA ASP A 452 -21.65 72.51 -119.67
C ASP A 452 -22.34 71.71 -118.57
N GLU A 453 -21.61 71.19 -117.58
CA GLU A 453 -22.25 70.83 -116.31
C GLU A 453 -21.59 71.58 -115.15
N PHE A 454 -21.51 72.90 -115.27
CA PHE A 454 -22.66 73.79 -115.01
C PHE A 454 -23.01 73.68 -113.53
N ASN A 455 -22.39 74.54 -112.72
CA ASN A 455 -22.95 75.88 -112.43
C ASN A 455 -24.32 75.86 -111.74
N SER A 456 -24.77 74.69 -111.33
CA SER A 456 -25.92 74.42 -110.51
C SER A 456 -25.37 73.71 -109.27
N LYS A 457 -25.64 74.04 -108.03
CA LYS A 457 -26.70 74.80 -107.40
C LYS A 457 -26.10 75.13 -106.02
N VAL A 458 -25.93 76.39 -105.60
CA VAL A 458 -26.96 77.43 -105.47
C VAL A 458 -28.04 76.94 -104.48
N THR A 459 -28.22 77.70 -103.38
CA THR A 459 -29.33 77.75 -102.38
C THR A 459 -29.27 76.96 -101.04
N ASN A 460 -29.07 77.69 -99.91
CA ASN A 460 -29.87 77.73 -98.65
C ASN A 460 -29.17 77.58 -97.26
N LEU A 461 -29.50 78.53 -96.37
CA LEU A 461 -29.24 78.74 -94.91
C LEU A 461 -27.93 79.51 -94.57
N SER A 462 -27.91 80.76 -94.09
CA SER A 462 -28.90 81.69 -93.51
C SER A 462 -29.09 82.98 -94.31
#